data_AF-A0A954I536-F1
#
_entry.id   AF-A0A954I536-F1
#
_cell.length_a   1.000
_cell.length_b   1.000
_cell.length_c   1.000
_cell.angle_alpha   90.00
_cell.angle_beta   90.00
_cell.angle_gamma   90.00
#
_symmetry.space_group_name_H-M   'P 1'
#
loop_
_entity.id
_entity.type
_entity.pdbx_description
1 polymer ?
#
loop_
_entity_poly.entity_id
_entity_poly.type
_entity_poly.pdbx_seq_one_letter_code
_entity_poly.pdbx_strand_id
1 'polypeptide(L)'
;MASQSDIVKELQVAYWMEMETVMNYVANSINLDGVRAEEIKKSLAADVTAELGHAQVLAKRIKTIGGVVEGSMKFNAGQKELQPPAKLTDVVAIIKGVIAAEDSAITQYNKLIKLCDGVDYVTQDLCIQALA
;
A
#
# COMPACT_ATOMS: atom_id res chain seq x y z
N MET A 1 -22.55 -14.90 0.90
CA MET A 1 -22.29 -13.46 1.14
C MET A 1 -21.03 -13.36 1.98
N ALA A 2 -20.14 -12.42 1.68
CA ALA A 2 -18.94 -12.20 2.47
C ALA A 2 -19.32 -11.82 3.90
N SER A 3 -18.56 -12.31 4.89
CA SER A 3 -18.74 -11.89 6.28
C SER A 3 -17.97 -10.60 6.56
N GLN A 4 -18.37 -9.86 7.60
CA GLN A 4 -17.61 -8.70 8.08
C GLN A 4 -16.16 -9.07 8.43
N SER A 5 -15.92 -10.28 8.97
CA SER A 5 -14.57 -10.78 9.23
C SER A 5 -13.74 -10.99 7.97
N ASP A 6 -14.36 -11.38 6.85
CA ASP A 6 -13.66 -11.50 5.57
C ASP A 6 -13.21 -10.11 5.07
N ILE A 7 -14.08 -9.11 5.20
CA ILE A 7 -13.77 -7.71 4.84
C ILE A 7 -12.64 -7.16 5.71
N VAL A 8 -12.71 -7.36 7.03
CA VAL A 8 -11.64 -6.96 7.97
C VAL A 8 -10.30 -7.60 7.57
N LYS A 9 -10.30 -8.89 7.23
CA LYS A 9 -9.10 -9.61 6.82
C LYS A 9 -8.47 -9.00 5.56
N GLU A 10 -9.28 -8.70 4.55
CA GLU A 10 -8.78 -8.15 3.29
C GLU A 10 -8.38 -6.67 3.40
N LEU A 11 -9.03 -5.91 4.29
CA LEU A 11 -8.59 -4.56 4.66
C LEU A 11 -7.24 -4.60 5.40
N GLN A 12 -7.00 -5.60 6.25
CA GLN A 12 -5.72 -5.78 6.93
C GLN A 12 -4.58 -6.09 5.94
N VAL A 13 -4.88 -6.82 4.87
CA VAL A 13 -3.94 -7.04 3.75
C VAL A 13 -3.61 -5.71 3.06
N ALA A 14 -4.63 -4.95 2.65
CA ALA A 14 -4.42 -3.64 2.02
C ALA A 14 -3.63 -2.69 2.95
N TYR A 15 -3.98 -2.64 4.23
CA TYR A 15 -3.26 -1.85 5.24
C TYR A 15 -1.77 -2.18 5.27
N TRP A 16 -1.42 -3.46 5.26
CA TRP A 16 -0.02 -3.87 5.26
C TRP A 16 0.70 -3.56 3.96
N MET A 17 0.01 -3.62 2.82
CA MET A 17 0.58 -3.23 1.53
C MET A 17 0.97 -1.74 1.56
N GLU A 18 0.09 -0.85 2.01
CA GLU A 18 0.40 0.59 2.08
C GLU A 18 1.50 0.89 3.10
N MET A 19 1.47 0.23 4.26
CA MET A 19 2.53 0.37 5.26
C MET A 19 3.90 -0.12 4.74
N GLU A 20 3.92 -1.20 3.96
CA GLU A 20 5.16 -1.68 3.32
C GLU A 20 5.65 -0.71 2.25
N THR A 21 4.75 -0.15 1.43
CA THR A 21 5.08 0.89 0.45
C THR A 21 5.74 2.08 1.13
N VAL A 22 5.19 2.56 2.27
CA VAL A 22 5.80 3.61 3.09
C VAL A 22 7.24 3.26 3.47
N MET A 23 7.48 2.06 4.01
CA MET A 23 8.82 1.62 4.42
C MET A 23 9.79 1.63 3.23
N ASN A 24 9.34 1.14 2.09
CA ASN A 24 10.17 1.06 0.89
C ASN A 24 10.42 2.42 0.24
N TYR A 25 9.42 3.31 0.20
CA TYR A 25 9.58 4.67 -0.32
C TYR A 25 10.55 5.49 0.55
N VAL A 26 10.51 5.33 1.87
CA VAL A 26 11.52 5.90 2.77
C VAL A 26 12.91 5.35 2.43
N ALA A 27 13.06 4.04 2.29
CA ALA A 27 14.37 3.46 1.98
C ALA A 27 14.90 3.92 0.61
N ASN A 28 14.06 3.92 -0.42
CA ASN A 28 14.45 4.24 -1.80
C ASN A 28 14.68 5.75 -2.02
N SER A 29 13.92 6.61 -1.35
CA SER A 29 14.13 8.07 -1.41
C SER A 29 15.44 8.51 -0.78
N ILE A 30 16.01 7.71 0.13
CA ILE A 30 17.30 7.98 0.78
C ILE A 30 18.46 7.31 0.05
N ASN A 31 18.33 6.02 -0.26
CA ASN A 31 19.44 5.19 -0.74
C ASN A 31 19.79 5.36 -2.21
N LEU A 32 18.88 5.89 -3.05
CA LEU A 32 19.19 6.08 -4.46
C LEU A 32 20.29 7.13 -4.68
N ASP A 33 21.20 6.82 -5.61
CA ASP A 33 22.36 7.64 -5.95
C ASP A 33 22.33 8.14 -7.40
N GLY A 34 22.98 9.28 -7.61
CA GLY A 34 23.26 9.84 -8.93
C GLY A 34 22.25 10.88 -9.41
N VAL A 35 22.70 11.75 -10.30
CA VAL A 35 21.94 12.93 -10.78
C VAL A 35 20.59 12.55 -11.38
N ARG A 36 20.49 11.39 -12.04
CA ARG A 36 19.25 10.90 -12.64
C ARG A 36 18.21 10.43 -11.62
N ALA A 37 18.62 10.17 -10.38
CA ALA A 37 17.75 9.69 -9.31
C ALA A 37 17.08 10.82 -8.52
N GLU A 38 17.58 12.06 -8.60
CA GLU A 38 17.11 13.17 -7.77
C GLU A 38 15.59 13.41 -7.88
N GLU A 39 15.03 13.38 -9.08
CA GLU A 39 13.59 13.57 -9.27
C GLU A 39 12.77 12.38 -8.73
N ILE A 40 13.29 11.16 -8.86
CA ILE A 40 12.63 9.96 -8.33
C ILE A 40 12.65 9.98 -6.80
N LYS A 41 13.78 10.36 -6.18
CA LYS A 41 13.90 10.49 -4.72
C LYS A 41 12.89 11.49 -4.17
N LYS A 42 12.74 12.65 -4.83
CA LYS A 42 11.75 13.66 -4.45
C LYS A 42 10.32 13.15 -4.59
N SER A 43 10.00 12.44 -5.68
CA SER A 43 8.67 11.83 -5.87
C SER A 43 8.37 10.84 -4.75
N LEU A 44 9.25 9.86 -4.53
CA LEU A 44 9.07 8.86 -3.48
C LEU A 44 8.95 9.49 -2.10
N ALA A 45 9.77 10.49 -1.78
CA ALA A 45 9.71 11.19 -0.50
C ALA A 45 8.39 11.95 -0.30
N ALA A 46 7.82 12.53 -1.35
CA ALA A 46 6.52 13.17 -1.29
C ALA A 46 5.40 12.14 -1.08
N ASP A 47 5.48 11.01 -1.79
CA ASP A 47 4.44 9.98 -1.79
C ASP A 47 4.39 9.17 -0.48
N VAL A 48 5.45 9.16 0.33
CA VAL A 48 5.44 8.58 1.70
C VAL A 48 4.22 9.07 2.51
N THR A 49 3.86 10.35 2.39
CA THR A 49 2.73 10.90 3.15
C THR A 49 1.39 10.44 2.57
N ALA A 50 1.30 10.26 1.26
CA ALA A 50 0.11 9.76 0.59
C ALA A 50 -0.19 8.31 1.01
N GLU A 51 0.81 7.43 0.94
CA GLU A 51 0.65 6.01 1.32
C GLU A 51 0.36 5.83 2.81
N LEU A 52 0.99 6.65 3.66
CA LEU A 52 0.63 6.66 5.07
C LEU A 52 -0.83 7.11 5.27
N GLY A 53 -1.31 8.05 4.47
CA GLY A 53 -2.71 8.47 4.43
C GLY A 53 -3.65 7.32 4.09
N HIS A 54 -3.34 6.55 3.04
CA HIS A 54 -4.09 5.34 2.65
C HIS A 54 -4.12 4.32 3.79
N ALA A 55 -2.97 3.98 4.37
CA ALA A 55 -2.87 3.07 5.49
C ALA A 55 -3.72 3.51 6.69
N GLN A 56 -3.72 4.80 7.03
CA GLN A 56 -4.51 5.34 8.13
C GLN A 56 -6.01 5.30 7.86
N VAL A 57 -6.45 5.54 6.62
CA VAL A 57 -7.86 5.44 6.21
C VAL A 57 -8.34 4.00 6.35
N LEU A 58 -7.55 3.03 5.87
CA LEU A 58 -7.84 1.60 6.01
C LEU A 58 -7.89 1.16 7.48
N ALA A 59 -6.90 1.58 8.28
CA ALA A 59 -6.84 1.28 9.71
C ALA A 59 -8.07 1.81 10.48
N LYS A 60 -8.48 3.06 10.19
CA LYS A 60 -9.72 3.63 10.75
C LYS A 60 -10.92 2.77 10.35
N ARG A 61 -11.01 2.36 9.07
CA ARG A 61 -12.13 1.54 8.60
C ARG A 61 -12.17 0.18 9.25
N ILE A 62 -11.04 -0.52 9.37
CA ILE A 62 -10.91 -1.80 10.10
C ILE A 62 -11.52 -1.66 11.49
N LYS A 63 -11.15 -0.60 12.23
CA LYS A 63 -11.68 -0.36 13.57
C LYS A 63 -13.17 -0.07 13.57
N THR A 64 -13.67 0.72 12.62
CA THR A 64 -15.09 1.07 12.50
C THR A 64 -15.98 -0.16 12.31
N ILE A 65 -15.52 -1.17 11.55
CA ILE A 65 -16.27 -2.40 11.29
C ILE A 65 -15.96 -3.53 12.28
N GLY A 66 -15.45 -3.20 13.47
CA GLY A 66 -15.25 -4.17 14.56
C GLY A 66 -13.94 -4.94 14.54
N GLY A 67 -13.03 -4.65 13.59
CA GLY A 67 -11.69 -5.22 13.55
C GLY A 67 -10.72 -4.59 14.55
N VAL A 68 -9.52 -5.19 14.63
CA VAL A 68 -8.37 -4.67 15.37
C VAL A 68 -7.24 -4.46 14.38
N VAL A 69 -6.72 -3.23 14.32
CA VAL A 69 -5.57 -2.91 13.48
C VAL A 69 -4.34 -3.58 14.06
N GLU A 70 -3.66 -4.39 13.26
CA GLU A 70 -2.48 -5.11 13.72
C GLU A 70 -1.28 -4.18 13.93
N GLY A 71 -0.43 -4.52 14.90
CA GLY A 71 0.87 -3.87 15.12
C GLY A 71 2.01 -4.58 14.37
N SER A 72 3.19 -3.95 14.36
CA SER A 72 4.36 -4.39 13.57
C SER A 72 4.82 -5.84 13.81
N MET A 73 4.52 -6.44 14.96
CA MET A 73 4.81 -7.87 15.21
C MET A 73 4.02 -8.84 14.32
N LYS A 74 3.03 -8.36 13.56
CA LYS A 74 2.27 -9.14 12.56
C LYS A 74 2.68 -8.86 11.12
N PHE A 75 3.53 -7.86 10.92
CA PHE A 75 3.99 -7.49 9.59
C PHE A 75 4.84 -8.60 8.96
N ASN A 76 4.56 -8.90 7.70
CA ASN A 76 5.35 -9.81 6.87
C ASN A 76 5.55 -9.14 5.51
N ALA A 77 6.82 -8.92 5.13
CA ALA A 77 7.17 -8.25 3.89
C ALA A 77 6.82 -9.10 2.65
N GLY A 78 6.20 -8.49 1.65
CA GLY A 78 5.80 -9.11 0.38
C GLY A 78 6.23 -8.36 -0.88
N GLN A 79 6.59 -7.08 -0.79
CA GLN A 79 6.95 -6.21 -1.92
C GLN A 79 8.40 -6.41 -2.37
N LYS A 80 8.67 -7.57 -2.98
CA LYS A 80 10.02 -7.98 -3.41
C LYS A 80 10.64 -7.04 -4.45
N GLU A 81 9.82 -6.50 -5.36
CA GLU A 81 10.30 -5.67 -6.47
C GLU A 81 10.56 -4.21 -6.08
N LEU A 82 9.96 -3.75 -4.98
CA LEU A 82 10.09 -2.36 -4.50
C LEU A 82 11.21 -2.22 -3.44
N GLN A 83 11.98 -3.28 -3.17
CA GLN A 83 13.14 -3.20 -2.28
C GLN A 83 14.26 -2.32 -2.88
N PRO A 84 15.13 -1.73 -2.04
CA PRO A 84 16.32 -1.02 -2.51
C PRO A 84 17.17 -1.88 -3.46
N PRO A 85 17.57 -1.35 -4.62
CA PRO A 85 18.30 -2.13 -5.61
C PRO A 85 19.73 -2.37 -5.14
N ALA A 86 20.30 -3.51 -5.52
CA ALA A 86 21.71 -3.82 -5.22
C ALA A 86 22.68 -2.77 -5.79
N LYS A 87 22.32 -2.16 -6.93
CA LYS A 87 23.01 -1.01 -7.50
C LYS A 87 22.18 0.25 -7.25
N LEU A 88 22.64 1.12 -6.36
CA LEU A 88 21.93 2.34 -5.93
C LEU A 88 21.67 3.37 -7.06
N THR A 89 22.30 3.21 -8.22
CA THR A 89 22.06 4.04 -9.42
C THR A 89 21.04 3.42 -10.38
N ASP A 90 20.47 2.25 -10.07
CA ASP A 90 19.47 1.57 -10.88
C ASP A 90 18.06 2.12 -10.62
N VAL A 91 17.80 3.29 -11.20
CA VAL A 91 16.49 3.94 -11.15
C VAL A 91 15.39 3.15 -11.86
N VAL A 92 15.73 2.29 -12.82
CA VAL A 92 14.75 1.51 -13.58
C VAL A 92 14.17 0.39 -12.73
N ALA A 93 15.01 -0.24 -11.89
CA ALA A 93 14.53 -1.22 -10.92
C ALA A 93 13.48 -0.62 -9.97
N ILE A 94 13.70 0.61 -9.48
CA ILE A 94 12.74 1.30 -8.62
C ILE A 94 11.43 1.61 -9.33
N ILE A 95 11.49 2.14 -10.55
CA ILE A 95 10.27 2.45 -11.32
C ILE A 95 9.44 1.17 -11.53
N LYS A 96 10.08 0.05 -11.86
CA LYS A 96 9.39 -1.24 -11.99
C LYS A 96 8.80 -1.71 -10.66
N GLY A 97 9.54 -1.55 -9.57
CA GLY A 97 9.07 -1.87 -8.23
C GLY A 97 7.83 -1.07 -7.82
N VAL A 98 7.80 0.23 -8.14
CA VAL A 98 6.64 1.10 -7.90
C VAL A 98 5.45 0.56 -8.69
N ILE A 99 5.60 0.35 -10.00
CA ILE A 99 4.52 -0.18 -10.86
C ILE A 99 3.99 -1.51 -10.33
N ALA A 100 4.86 -2.42 -9.90
CA ALA A 100 4.45 -3.71 -9.35
C ALA A 100 3.68 -3.59 -8.02
N ALA A 101 4.05 -2.63 -7.17
CA ALA A 101 3.32 -2.33 -5.94
C ALA A 101 1.93 -1.75 -6.24
N GLU A 102 1.85 -0.79 -7.17
CA GLU A 102 0.59 -0.19 -7.63
C GLU A 102 -0.36 -1.23 -8.26
N ASP A 103 0.14 -2.07 -9.18
CA ASP A 103 -0.65 -3.14 -9.80
C ASP A 103 -1.20 -4.12 -8.75
N SER A 104 -0.40 -4.40 -7.72
CA SER A 104 -0.81 -5.23 -6.59
C SER A 104 -1.89 -4.55 -5.75
N ALA A 105 -1.73 -3.26 -5.43
CA ALA A 105 -2.70 -2.47 -4.68
C ALA A 105 -4.03 -2.38 -5.44
N ILE A 106 -4.00 -2.07 -6.73
CA ILE A 106 -5.17 -2.06 -7.62
C ILE A 106 -5.88 -3.41 -7.60
N THR A 107 -5.13 -4.51 -7.67
CA THR A 107 -5.70 -5.86 -7.61
C THR A 107 -6.40 -6.11 -6.27
N GLN A 108 -5.78 -5.70 -5.15
CA GLN A 108 -6.33 -5.88 -3.81
C GLN A 108 -7.57 -4.99 -3.57
N TYR A 109 -7.56 -3.74 -4.01
CA TYR A 109 -8.73 -2.86 -3.91
C TYR A 109 -9.90 -3.36 -4.77
N ASN A 110 -9.65 -3.80 -6.00
CA ASN A 110 -10.69 -4.41 -6.84
C ASN A 110 -11.29 -5.68 -6.21
N LYS A 111 -10.46 -6.48 -5.51
CA LYS A 111 -10.93 -7.63 -4.73
C LYS A 111 -11.84 -7.18 -3.58
N LEU A 112 -11.45 -6.16 -2.82
CA LEU A 112 -12.23 -5.58 -1.72
C LEU A 112 -13.57 -4.99 -2.21
N ILE A 113 -13.57 -4.25 -3.33
CA ILE A 113 -14.78 -3.67 -3.93
C ILE A 113 -15.82 -4.75 -4.22
N LYS A 114 -15.39 -5.88 -4.82
CA LYS A 114 -16.26 -7.03 -5.10
C LYS A 114 -16.71 -7.73 -3.81
N LEU A 115 -15.83 -7.85 -2.83
CA LEU A 115 -16.13 -8.50 -1.55
C LEU A 115 -17.19 -7.73 -0.76
N CYS A 116 -17.18 -6.41 -0.85
CA CYS A 116 -18.11 -5.52 -0.16
C CYS A 116 -19.47 -5.38 -0.85
N ASP A 117 -19.61 -5.84 -2.09
CA ASP A 117 -20.82 -5.64 -2.88
C ASP A 117 -22.05 -6.28 -2.23
N GLY A 118 -23.12 -5.49 -2.05
CA GLY A 118 -24.33 -5.92 -1.36
C GLY A 118 -24.20 -6.11 0.17
N VAL A 119 -23.03 -5.84 0.76
CA VAL A 119 -22.73 -6.12 2.18
C VAL A 119 -22.25 -4.87 2.93
N ASP A 120 -21.30 -4.13 2.37
CA ASP A 120 -20.69 -2.96 3.03
C ASP A 120 -20.31 -1.87 2.02
N TYR A 121 -21.30 -1.07 1.62
CA TYR A 121 -21.12 -0.01 0.64
C TYR A 121 -20.15 1.09 1.08
N VAL A 122 -19.95 1.30 2.38
CA VAL A 122 -19.02 2.33 2.88
C VAL A 122 -17.57 1.86 2.69
N THR A 123 -17.27 0.58 2.96
CA THR A 123 -15.94 0.03 2.62
C THR A 123 -15.73 -0.03 1.11
N GLN A 124 -16.78 -0.38 0.35
CA GLN A 124 -16.71 -0.40 -1.11
C GLN A 124 -16.35 0.97 -1.69
N ASP A 125 -17.06 2.02 -1.28
CA ASP A 125 -16.81 3.40 -1.70
C ASP A 125 -15.41 3.88 -1.31
N LEU A 126 -14.96 3.56 -0.10
CA LEU A 126 -13.59 3.85 0.33
C LEU A 126 -12.55 3.22 -0.60
N CYS A 127 -12.74 1.96 -1.01
CA CYS A 127 -11.82 1.30 -1.92
C CYS A 127 -11.90 1.86 -3.36
N ILE A 128 -13.06 2.36 -3.79
CA ILE A 128 -13.20 3.05 -5.08
C ILE A 128 -12.44 4.39 -5.05
N GLN A 129 -12.56 5.14 -3.96
CA GLN A 129 -11.83 6.40 -3.77
C GLN A 129 -10.31 6.19 -3.72
N ALA A 130 -9.86 5.07 -3.15
CA ALA A 130 -8.43 4.71 -3.14
C ALA A 130 -7.86 4.42 -4.54
N LEU A 131 -8.72 4.20 -5.56
CA LEU A 131 -8.32 3.98 -6.95
C LEU A 131 -8.43 5.23 -7.84
N ALA A 132 -8.91 6.35 -7.29
CA ALA A 132 -9.17 7.59 -8.03
C ALA A 132 -7.98 8.54 -8.00
#